data_AF-A0A174R189-F1
#
_entry.id   AF-A0A174R189-F1
#
_cell.length_a   1.000
_cell.length_b   1.000
_cell.length_c   1.000
_cell.angle_alpha   90.00
_cell.angle_beta   90.00
_cell.angle_gamma   90.00
#
_symmetry.space_group_name_H-M   'P 1'
#
loop_
_entity.id
_entity.type
_entity.pdbx_description
1 polymer ?
#
loop_
_entity_poly.entity_id
_entity_poly.type
_entity_poly.pdbx_seq_one_letter_code
_entity_poly.pdbx_strand_id
1 'polypeptide(L)' 'MEKKLSPWCKNAKIAMIKQDITTTEMAKMLGMNRSYLSSIINGRIYSTMAVKKISDFLGIQDSDTTTV' A
#
# COMPACT_ATOMS: atom_id res chain seq x y z
N MET A 1 16.79 2.02 -13.78
CA MET A 1 16.28 3.20 -13.06
C MET A 1 15.75 2.73 -11.71
N GLU A 2 16.48 2.96 -10.63
CA GLU A 2 15.97 2.75 -9.26
C GLU A 2 14.94 3.85 -8.98
N LYS A 3 13.67 3.56 -9.28
CA LYS A 3 12.58 4.45 -8.85
C LYS A 3 12.53 4.38 -7.33
N LYS A 4 12.96 5.46 -6.66
CA LYS A 4 12.84 5.60 -5.20
C LYS A 4 11.38 5.44 -4.83
N LEU A 5 11.04 4.35 -4.12
CA LEU A 5 9.70 4.14 -3.58
C LEU A 5 9.35 5.28 -2.64
N SER A 6 8.11 5.77 -2.73
CA SER A 6 7.60 6.76 -1.78
C SER A 6 7.65 6.22 -0.34
N PRO A 7 7.74 7.10 0.67
CA PRO A 7 7.70 6.68 2.08
C PRO A 7 6.50 5.78 2.39
N TRP A 8 5.32 6.10 1.86
CA TRP A 8 4.12 5.27 2.02
C TRP A 8 4.28 3.87 1.44
N CYS A 9 4.84 3.72 0.23
CA CYS A 9 5.07 2.40 -0.37
C CYS A 9 6.01 1.53 0.48
N LYS A 10 7.02 2.16 1.11
CA LYS A 10 7.92 1.46 2.05
C LYS A 10 7.16 1.05 3.31
N ASN A 11 6.38 1.95 3.90
CA ASN A 11 5.58 1.67 5.09
C ASN A 11 4.55 0.56 4.84
N ALA A 12 3.88 0.56 3.68
CA ALA A 12 2.95 -0.49 3.29
C ALA A 12 3.65 -1.86 3.22
N LYS A 13 4.83 -1.94 2.58
CA LYS A 13 5.62 -3.19 2.55
C LYS A 13 6.04 -3.64 3.94
N ILE A 14 6.49 -2.73 4.80
CA ILE A 14 6.87 -3.03 6.18
C ILE A 14 5.66 -3.55 6.96
N ALA A 15 4.49 -2.92 6.83
CA ALA A 15 3.27 -3.33 7.51
C ALA A 15 2.78 -4.71 7.05
N MET A 16 2.85 -4.99 5.74
CA MET A 16 2.56 -6.32 5.20
C MET A 16 3.47 -7.40 5.80
N ILE A 17 4.77 -7.13 5.95
CA ILE A 17 5.71 -8.06 6.60
C ILE A 17 5.40 -8.21 8.08
N LYS A 18 5.11 -7.10 8.79
CA LYS A 18 4.76 -7.13 10.23
C LYS A 18 3.50 -7.95 10.52
N GLN A 19 2.55 -7.96 9.60
CA GLN A 19 1.30 -8.71 9.74
C GLN A 19 1.35 -10.10 9.08
N ASP A 20 2.48 -10.48 8.48
CA ASP A 20 2.66 -11.70 7.68
C ASP A 20 1.60 -11.89 6.58
N ILE A 21 1.20 -10.78 5.93
CA ILE A 21 0.17 -10.76 4.90
C ILE A 21 0.82 -10.66 3.51
N THR A 22 0.45 -11.59 2.63
CA THR A 22 0.88 -11.53 1.22
C THR A 22 0.01 -10.58 0.40
N THR A 23 0.55 -10.06 -0.71
CA THR A 23 -0.20 -9.23 -1.67
C THR A 23 -1.44 -9.95 -2.21
N THR A 24 -1.40 -11.27 -2.33
CA THR A 24 -2.53 -12.08 -2.80
C THR A 24 -3.65 -12.12 -1.76
N GLU A 25 -3.31 -12.35 -0.49
CA GLU A 25 -4.30 -12.39 0.58
C GLU A 25 -4.92 -11.00 0.83
N MET A 26 -4.09 -9.94 0.81
CA MET A 26 -4.59 -8.57 0.89
C MET A 26 -5.51 -8.22 -0.29
N ALA A 27 -5.17 -8.66 -1.51
CA ALA A 27 -6.01 -8.46 -2.69
C ALA A 27 -7.38 -9.14 -2.54
N LYS A 28 -7.41 -10.39 -2.05
CA LYS A 28 -8.65 -11.12 -1.77
C LYS A 28 -9.49 -10.42 -0.70
N MET A 29 -8.89 -10.05 0.42
CA MET A 29 -9.60 -9.41 1.53
C MET A 29 -10.17 -8.03 1.17
N LEU A 30 -9.46 -7.26 0.35
CA LEU A 30 -9.93 -5.96 -0.14
C LEU A 30 -10.84 -6.04 -1.38
N GLY A 31 -11.06 -7.25 -1.93
CA GLY A 31 -11.78 -7.43 -3.19
C GLY A 31 -11.10 -6.72 -4.38
N MET A 32 -9.79 -6.57 -4.34
CA MET A 32 -8.99 -5.87 -5.36
C MET A 32 -8.23 -6.85 -6.25
N ASN A 33 -7.91 -6.40 -7.47
CA ASN A 33 -7.02 -7.16 -8.33
C ASN A 33 -5.58 -7.14 -7.79
N ARG A 34 -4.93 -8.31 -7.70
CA ARG A 34 -3.54 -8.45 -7.21
C ARG A 34 -2.55 -7.59 -8.00
N SER A 35 -2.68 -7.53 -9.32
CA SER A 35 -1.79 -6.74 -10.19
C SER A 35 -1.97 -5.25 -9.97
N TYR A 36 -3.21 -4.81 -9.69
CA TYR A 36 -3.51 -3.44 -9.31
C TYR A 36 -2.88 -3.09 -7.96
N LEU A 37 -3.08 -3.94 -6.95
CA LEU A 37 -2.50 -3.78 -5.62
C LEU A 37 -0.96 -3.73 -5.65
N SER A 38 -0.34 -4.64 -6.41
CA SER A 38 1.11 -4.67 -6.62
C SER A 38 1.61 -3.41 -7.32
N SER A 39 0.85 -2.86 -8.28
CA SER A 39 1.21 -1.61 -8.95
C SER A 39 1.16 -0.42 -8.00
N ILE A 40 0.22 -0.41 -7.04
CA ILE A 40 0.13 0.64 -6.01
C ILE A 40 1.28 0.53 -5.00
N ILE A 41 1.50 -0.65 -4.42
CA ILE A 41 2.57 -0.88 -3.44
C ILE A 41 3.96 -0.62 -4.02
N ASN A 42 4.14 -0.85 -5.33
CA ASN A 42 5.39 -0.54 -6.02
C ASN A 42 5.46 0.90 -6.55
N GLY A 43 4.48 1.75 -6.24
CA GLY A 43 4.45 3.15 -6.64
C GLY A 43 4.33 3.38 -8.16
N ARG A 44 3.82 2.40 -8.91
CA ARG A 44 3.57 2.52 -10.37
C ARG A 44 2.25 3.21 -10.65
N ILE A 45 1.26 3.01 -9.78
CA ILE A 45 -0.08 3.59 -9.87
C ILE A 45 -0.40 4.23 -8.53
N TYR A 46 -0.98 5.43 -8.54
CA TYR A 46 -1.53 6.07 -7.35
C TYR A 46 -3.04 6.17 -7.48
N SER A 47 -3.75 5.77 -6.43
CA SER A 47 -5.21 5.88 -6.33
C SER A 47 -5.55 6.18 -4.89
N THR A 48 -6.12 7.36 -4.63
CA THR A 48 -6.47 7.82 -3.29
C THR A 48 -7.40 6.84 -2.58
N MET A 49 -8.42 6.33 -3.28
CA MET A 49 -9.35 5.33 -2.73
C MET A 49 -8.65 4.03 -2.35
N ALA A 50 -7.72 3.54 -3.19
CA ALA A 50 -7.03 2.29 -2.93
C ALA A 50 -5.97 2.44 -1.83
N VAL A 51 -5.22 3.54 -1.86
CA VAL A 51 -4.25 3.92 -0.82
C VAL A 51 -4.95 4.03 0.53
N LYS A 52 -6.11 4.69 0.61
CA LYS A 52 -6.90 4.78 1.84
C LYS A 52 -7.33 3.40 2.34
N LYS A 53 -7.94 2.56 1.48
CA LYS A 53 -8.33 1.19 1.86
C LYS A 53 -7.16 0.33 2.35
N ILE A 54 -6.00 0.42 1.68
CA ILE A 54 -4.79 -0.30 2.09
C ILE A 54 -4.26 0.25 3.41
N SER A 55 -4.30 1.56 3.59
CA SER A 55 -3.84 2.24 4.80
C SER A 55 -4.71 1.88 6.01
N ASP A 56 -6.03 1.91 5.83
CA ASP A 56 -7.01 1.47 6.83
C ASP A 56 -6.81 0.00 7.20
N PHE A 57 -6.58 -0.86 6.19
CA PHE A 57 -6.36 -2.29 6.39
C PHE A 57 -5.04 -2.59 7.11
N LEU A 58 -3.94 -1.92 6.71
CA LEU A 58 -2.62 -2.11 7.29
C LEU A 58 -2.38 -1.31 8.58
N GLY A 59 -3.32 -0.43 8.96
CA GLY A 59 -3.18 0.46 10.11
C GLY A 59 -2.02 1.46 9.96
N ILE A 60 -1.72 1.90 8.74
CA ILE A 60 -0.68 2.90 8.47
C ILE A 60 -1.31 4.24 8.12
N GLN A 61 -0.62 5.35 8.41
CA GLN A 61 -1.06 6.67 7.95
C GLN A 61 -0.84 6.81 6.45
N ASP A 62 -1.85 7.32 5.74
CA ASP A 62 -1.70 7.86 4.41
C ASP A 62 -0.74 9.06 4.50
N SER A 63 0.34 9.02 3.71
CA SER A 63 1.45 9.99 3.85
C SER A 63 1.10 11.43 3.47
N ASP A 64 -0.18 11.76 3.29
CA ASP A 64 -0.68 13.11 3.01
C ASP A 64 -1.01 13.92 4.28
N THR A 65 -0.74 13.40 5.49
CA THR A 65 -0.81 14.18 6.74
C THR A 65 0.58 14.53 7.26
N THR A 66 1.31 15.36 6.51
CA THR A 66 2.25 16.30 7.15
C THR A 66 1.41 17.44 7.70
N THR A 67 0.90 17.27 8.92
CA THR A 67 0.36 18.37 9.72
C THR A 67 1.53 19.32 10.03
N VAL A 68 1.54 20.48 9.38
CA VAL A 68 2.22 21.69 9.89
C VAL A 68 1.33 22.39 10.90
#